data_AF-A0A948E9P9-F1
#
_entry.id   AF-A0A948E9P9-F1
#
_cell.length_a   1.000
_cell.length_b   1.000
_cell.length_c   1.000
_cell.angle_alpha   90.00
_cell.angle_beta   90.00
_cell.angle_gamma   90.00
#
_symmetry.space_group_name_H-M   'P 1'
#
loop_
_entity.id
_entity.type
_entity.pdbx_description
1 polymer ?
#
loop_
_entity_poly.entity_id
_entity_poly.type
_entity_poly.pdbx_seq_one_letter_code
_entity_poly.pdbx_strand_id
1 'polypeptide(L)'
;MVWVLFQNMINAPATTETMARRNARIRKHGKKMHSALVFRLEKRWSPKKLSMARQKNRLIQKKSAALIAKHGLTAIFYGNSKLGPEALAERKGLGKAFARYQKERRALIRSIVSLPQFHSQHYSLWLIGTTGASGQFALIYPHAVSAQNYAIRNLLPKILTPAK
;
A
#
# COMPACT_ATOMS: atom_id res chain seq x y z
N MET A 1 8.79 6.54 -22.87
CA MET A 1 7.37 6.68 -22.47
C MET A 1 6.72 5.31 -22.45
N VAL A 2 5.72 5.10 -21.58
CA VAL A 2 4.95 3.84 -21.44
C VAL A 2 3.46 4.10 -21.62
N TRP A 3 2.73 3.07 -22.02
CA TRP A 3 1.27 3.02 -22.03
C TRP A 3 0.80 2.21 -20.84
N VAL A 4 -0.12 2.78 -20.06
CA VAL A 4 -0.67 2.17 -18.85
C VAL A 4 -2.16 2.02 -19.01
N LEU A 5 -2.63 0.77 -19.03
CA LEU A 5 -4.04 0.45 -18.99
C LEU A 5 -4.40 0.10 -17.54
N PHE A 6 -5.18 0.97 -16.88
CA PHE A 6 -5.70 0.71 -15.55
C PHE A 6 -6.86 -0.28 -15.65
N GLN A 7 -6.68 -1.46 -15.07
CA GLN A 7 -7.68 -2.52 -15.06
C GLN A 7 -7.48 -3.34 -13.79
N ASN A 8 -8.56 -3.60 -13.06
CA ASN A 8 -8.51 -4.52 -11.94
C ASN A 8 -8.33 -5.95 -12.45
N MET A 9 -7.17 -6.52 -12.13
CA MET A 9 -6.80 -7.90 -12.45
C MET A 9 -6.98 -8.83 -11.25
N ILE A 10 -7.41 -8.32 -10.08
CA ILE A 10 -7.70 -9.14 -8.91
C ILE A 10 -8.90 -10.03 -9.23
N ASN A 11 -8.70 -11.35 -9.14
CA ASN A 11 -9.69 -12.37 -9.48
C ASN A 11 -10.20 -12.31 -10.94
N ALA A 12 -9.47 -11.65 -11.84
CA ALA A 12 -9.81 -11.71 -13.25
C ALA A 12 -9.66 -13.17 -13.75
N PRO A 13 -10.62 -13.66 -14.56
CA PRO A 13 -10.50 -15.00 -15.13
C PRO A 13 -9.25 -15.11 -15.98
N ALA A 14 -8.70 -16.33 -16.09
CA ALA A 14 -7.57 -16.59 -16.98
C ALA A 14 -7.91 -16.14 -18.40
N THR A 15 -7.09 -15.26 -18.96
CA THR A 15 -7.37 -14.67 -20.28
C THR A 15 -6.82 -15.59 -21.36
N THR A 16 -7.59 -15.85 -22.42
CA THR A 16 -7.08 -16.45 -23.67
C THR A 16 -6.48 -15.40 -24.62
N GLU A 17 -6.33 -14.15 -24.15
CA GLU A 17 -5.80 -13.03 -24.94
C GLU A 17 -4.33 -13.25 -25.30
N THR A 18 -4.01 -13.19 -26.59
CA THR A 18 -2.61 -13.25 -27.04
C THR A 18 -1.86 -11.96 -26.67
N MET A 19 -0.54 -12.04 -26.53
CA MET A 19 0.30 -10.87 -26.22
C MET A 19 0.12 -9.73 -27.22
N ALA A 20 -0.04 -10.04 -28.52
CA ALA A 20 -0.23 -9.03 -29.56
C ALA A 20 -1.56 -8.25 -29.37
N ARG A 21 -2.66 -8.96 -29.09
CA ARG A 21 -3.97 -8.36 -28.80
C ARG A 21 -3.94 -7.51 -27.55
N ARG A 22 -3.32 -8.02 -26.48
CA ARG A 22 -3.11 -7.28 -25.24
C ARG A 22 -2.34 -5.98 -25.46
N ASN A 23 -1.24 -6.04 -26.20
CA ASN A 23 -0.41 -4.86 -26.48
C ASN A 23 -1.14 -3.82 -27.35
N ALA A 24 -1.95 -4.26 -28.32
CA ALA A 24 -2.81 -3.38 -29.10
C ALA A 24 -3.87 -2.69 -28.22
N ARG A 25 -4.53 -3.46 -27.34
CA ARG A 25 -5.52 -2.95 -26.39
C ARG A 25 -4.93 -1.92 -25.42
N ILE A 26 -3.74 -2.17 -24.86
CA ILE A 26 -3.04 -1.22 -23.99
C ILE A 26 -2.70 0.07 -24.75
N ARG A 27 -2.23 -0.02 -25.99
CA ARG A 27 -1.93 1.18 -26.80
C ARG A 27 -3.18 1.98 -27.18
N LYS A 28 -4.31 1.30 -27.42
CA LYS A 28 -5.58 1.93 -27.82
C LYS A 28 -6.30 2.59 -26.65
N HIS A 29 -6.33 1.95 -25.49
CA HIS A 29 -7.15 2.37 -24.33
C HIS A 29 -6.33 2.82 -23.12
N GLY A 30 -5.02 2.60 -23.13
CA GLY A 30 -4.14 3.03 -22.06
C GLY A 30 -3.80 4.51 -22.15
N LYS A 31 -3.32 5.06 -21.04
CA LYS A 31 -2.79 6.41 -20.97
C LYS A 31 -1.27 6.40 -21.17
N LYS A 32 -0.77 7.26 -22.04
CA LYS A 32 0.68 7.45 -22.22
C LYS A 32 1.24 8.27 -21.05
N MET A 33 2.30 7.79 -20.41
CA MET A 33 2.96 8.46 -19.29
C MET A 33 4.46 8.13 -19.21
N HIS A 34 5.19 8.89 -18.40
CA HIS A 34 6.57 8.55 -18.05
C HIS A 34 6.59 7.42 -17.03
N SER A 35 7.58 6.53 -17.17
CA SER A 35 7.85 5.57 -16.12
C SER A 35 8.79 6.20 -15.11
N ALA A 36 8.46 6.08 -13.83
CA ALA A 36 9.26 6.65 -12.75
C ALA A 36 9.14 5.82 -11.48
N LEU A 37 10.25 5.76 -10.74
CA LEU A 37 10.29 5.37 -9.34
C LEU A 37 10.54 6.64 -8.54
N VAL A 38 9.61 7.00 -7.66
CA VAL A 38 9.70 8.25 -6.90
C VAL A 38 10.16 7.92 -5.48
N PHE A 39 11.32 8.46 -5.12
CA PHE A 39 11.88 8.32 -3.79
C PHE A 39 11.82 9.64 -3.05
N ARG A 40 11.41 9.59 -1.78
CA ARG A 40 11.70 10.64 -0.82
C ARG A 40 13.04 10.34 -0.17
N LEU A 41 13.90 11.34 -0.08
CA LEU A 41 15.20 11.27 0.57
C LEU A 41 15.19 12.17 1.79
N GLU A 42 15.73 11.67 2.90
CA GLU A 42 16.04 12.49 4.07
C GLU A 42 17.44 12.14 4.58
N LYS A 43 18.04 13.03 5.36
CA LYS A 43 19.27 12.72 6.11
C LYS A 43 19.08 11.41 6.87
N ARG A 44 20.10 10.54 6.85
CA ARG A 44 20.04 9.20 7.47
C ARG A 44 19.48 9.30 8.89
N TRP A 45 18.42 8.55 9.12
CA TRP A 45 17.83 8.44 10.45
C TRP A 45 18.78 7.64 11.34
N SER A 46 19.01 8.16 12.54
CA SER A 46 19.79 7.43 13.54
C SER A 46 19.02 6.18 14.00
N PRO A 47 19.73 5.13 14.48
CA PRO A 47 19.08 3.96 15.08
C PRO A 47 18.10 4.33 16.20
N LYS A 48 18.44 5.33 17.03
CA LYS A 48 17.55 5.86 18.07
C LYS A 48 16.25 6.42 17.49
N LYS A 49 16.31 7.22 16.42
CA LYS A 49 15.12 7.79 15.77
C LYS A 49 14.22 6.69 15.18
N LEU A 50 14.81 5.67 14.54
CA LEU A 50 14.08 4.52 14.02
C LEU A 50 13.38 3.73 15.13
N SER A 51 14.09 3.43 16.22
CA SER A 51 13.55 2.73 17.38
C SER A 51 12.37 3.48 18.00
N MET A 52 12.52 4.80 18.23
CA MET A 52 11.44 5.65 18.76
C MET A 52 10.22 5.67 17.85
N ALA A 53 10.41 5.79 16.53
CA ALA A 53 9.31 5.75 15.56
C ALA A 53 8.60 4.39 15.55
N ARG A 54 9.33 3.27 15.62
CA ARG A 54 8.75 1.92 15.73
C ARG A 54 7.96 1.73 17.02
N GLN A 55 8.50 2.19 18.14
CA GLN A 55 7.81 2.12 19.44
C GLN A 55 6.52 2.94 19.40
N LYS A 56 6.56 4.18 18.89
CA LYS A 56 5.38 5.01 18.69
C LYS A 56 4.34 4.32 17.81
N ASN A 57 4.75 3.77 16.66
CA ASN A 57 3.86 3.05 15.76
C ASN A 57 3.25 1.81 16.43
N ARG A 58 4.03 1.04 17.20
CA ARG A 58 3.52 -0.11 17.95
C ARG A 58 2.48 0.30 19.00
N LEU A 59 2.69 1.41 19.70
CA LEU A 59 1.72 1.96 20.65
C LEU A 59 0.43 2.40 19.95
N ILE A 60 0.54 3.05 18.79
CA ILE A 60 -0.62 3.44 17.97
C ILE A 60 -1.41 2.21 17.54
N GLN A 61 -0.75 1.15 17.09
CA GLN A 61 -1.41 -0.09 16.70
C GLN A 61 -2.13 -0.76 17.88
N LYS A 62 -1.48 -0.83 19.05
CA LYS A 62 -2.12 -1.33 20.28
C LYS A 62 -3.36 -0.50 20.65
N LYS A 63 -3.25 0.82 20.63
CA LYS A 63 -4.40 1.72 20.89
C LYS A 63 -5.51 1.52 19.87
N SER A 64 -5.17 1.41 18.58
CA SER A 64 -6.15 1.18 17.51
C SER A 64 -6.88 -0.15 17.65
N ALA A 65 -6.21 -1.21 18.12
CA ALA A 65 -6.84 -2.49 18.40
C ALA A 65 -7.76 -2.40 19.62
N ALA A 66 -7.31 -1.74 20.69
CA ALA A 66 -8.10 -1.54 21.91
C ALA A 66 -9.40 -0.73 21.68
N LEU A 67 -9.45 0.11 20.63
CA LEU A 67 -10.67 0.84 20.27
C LEU A 67 -11.86 -0.09 19.97
N ILE A 68 -11.61 -1.31 19.48
CA ILE A 68 -12.68 -2.29 19.23
C ILE A 68 -13.42 -2.61 20.53
N ALA A 69 -12.67 -2.95 21.59
CA ALA A 69 -13.23 -3.24 22.90
C ALA A 69 -13.83 -1.98 23.54
N LYS A 70 -13.14 -0.83 23.45
CA LYS A 70 -13.62 0.46 23.99
C LYS A 70 -15.02 0.84 23.51
N HIS A 71 -15.34 0.56 22.24
CA HIS A 71 -16.64 0.88 21.65
C HIS A 71 -17.63 -0.31 21.64
N GLY A 72 -17.31 -1.42 22.32
CA GLY A 72 -18.20 -2.59 22.38
C GLY A 72 -18.36 -3.32 21.04
N LEU A 73 -17.38 -3.22 20.14
CA LEU A 73 -17.45 -3.76 18.78
C LEU A 73 -16.81 -5.16 18.65
N THR A 74 -16.49 -5.83 19.75
CA THR A 74 -15.83 -7.15 19.76
C THR A 74 -16.62 -8.17 18.93
N ALA A 75 -17.93 -8.25 19.11
CA ALA A 75 -18.80 -9.17 18.35
C ALA A 75 -18.99 -8.77 16.86
N ILE A 76 -18.55 -7.57 16.47
CA ILE A 76 -18.56 -7.10 15.08
C ILE A 76 -17.28 -7.53 14.37
N PHE A 77 -16.13 -7.39 15.02
CA PHE A 77 -14.82 -7.68 14.41
C PHE A 77 -14.37 -9.12 14.54
N TYR A 78 -14.76 -9.80 15.62
CA TYR A 78 -14.39 -11.19 15.90
C TYR A 78 -15.56 -12.16 15.74
N GLY A 79 -16.75 -11.66 15.40
CA GLY A 79 -17.89 -12.48 15.06
C GLY A 79 -17.73 -13.10 13.68
N ASN A 80 -18.20 -14.33 13.51
CA ASN A 80 -18.15 -15.01 12.22
C ASN A 80 -19.33 -14.53 11.35
N SER A 81 -19.11 -13.51 10.52
CA SER A 81 -20.13 -12.94 9.64
C SER A 81 -19.62 -12.78 8.22
N LYS A 82 -20.51 -13.00 7.25
CA LYS A 82 -20.26 -12.72 5.84
C LYS A 82 -20.39 -11.21 5.51
N LEU A 83 -21.00 -10.44 6.42
CA LEU A 83 -21.15 -9.00 6.26
C LEU A 83 -19.87 -8.27 6.66
N GLY A 84 -19.57 -7.17 5.97
CA GLY A 84 -18.51 -6.25 6.40
C GLY A 84 -18.82 -5.66 7.79
N PRO A 85 -17.78 -5.27 8.57
CA PRO A 85 -17.95 -4.75 9.93
C PRO A 85 -18.93 -3.58 10.05
N GLU A 86 -18.97 -2.69 9.06
CA GLU A 86 -19.88 -1.54 9.02
C GLU A 86 -21.34 -1.96 8.90
N ALA A 87 -21.67 -2.79 7.90
CA ALA A 87 -23.02 -3.29 7.68
C ALA A 87 -23.51 -4.16 8.86
N LEU A 88 -22.61 -4.95 9.47
CA LEU A 88 -22.95 -5.74 10.66
C LEU A 88 -23.22 -4.86 11.88
N ALA A 89 -22.47 -3.77 12.05
CA ALA A 89 -22.69 -2.82 13.14
C ALA A 89 -24.04 -2.11 13.00
N GLU A 90 -24.41 -1.67 11.79
CA GLU A 90 -25.73 -1.09 11.52
C GLU A 90 -26.86 -2.08 11.85
N ARG A 91 -26.75 -3.32 11.36
CA ARG A 91 -27.76 -4.36 11.64
C ARG A 91 -27.93 -4.66 13.14
N LYS A 92 -26.87 -4.50 13.94
CA LYS A 92 -26.91 -4.71 15.40
C LYS A 92 -27.22 -3.44 16.19
N GLY A 93 -27.60 -2.33 15.54
CA GLY A 93 -27.88 -1.05 16.21
C GLY A 93 -26.63 -0.34 16.76
N LEU A 94 -25.43 -0.76 16.35
CA LEU A 94 -24.14 -0.23 16.79
C LEU A 94 -23.52 0.77 15.79
N GLY A 95 -24.27 1.22 14.78
CA GLY A 95 -23.80 2.16 13.74
C GLY A 95 -23.10 3.41 14.30
N LYS A 96 -23.72 4.09 15.28
CA LYS A 96 -23.12 5.26 15.95
C LYS A 96 -21.82 4.91 16.70
N ALA A 97 -21.73 3.74 17.31
CA ALA A 97 -20.50 3.29 17.99
C ALA A 97 -19.40 2.99 16.96
N PHE A 98 -19.75 2.37 15.84
CA PHE A 98 -18.84 2.09 14.73
C PHE A 98 -18.31 3.37 14.06
N ALA A 99 -19.17 4.37 13.86
CA ALA A 99 -18.76 5.67 13.31
C ALA A 99 -17.74 6.39 14.23
N ARG A 100 -17.97 6.38 15.56
CA ARG A 100 -17.02 6.92 16.55
C ARG A 100 -15.68 6.17 16.51
N TYR A 101 -15.73 4.83 16.49
CA TYR A 101 -14.56 3.97 16.32
C TYR A 101 -13.77 4.34 15.06
N GLN A 102 -14.43 4.48 13.91
CA GLN A 102 -13.77 4.82 12.65
C GLN A 102 -13.09 6.20 12.72
N LYS A 103 -13.76 7.19 13.30
CA LYS A 103 -13.19 8.55 13.46
C LYS A 103 -11.94 8.52 14.34
N GLU A 104 -12.01 7.89 15.52
CA GLU A 104 -10.86 7.77 16.44
C GLU A 104 -9.72 6.96 15.81
N ARG A 105 -10.03 5.85 15.16
CA ARG A 105 -9.04 5.01 14.47
C ARG A 105 -8.33 5.76 13.35
N ARG A 106 -9.05 6.51 12.52
CA ARG A 106 -8.46 7.35 11.46
C ARG A 106 -7.51 8.39 12.04
N ALA A 107 -7.90 9.04 13.15
CA ALA A 107 -7.04 10.01 13.83
C ALA A 107 -5.74 9.37 14.35
N LEU A 108 -5.83 8.19 14.96
CA LEU A 108 -4.66 7.44 15.40
C LEU A 108 -3.75 7.02 14.24
N ILE A 109 -4.31 6.44 13.18
CA ILE A 109 -3.55 5.93 12.03
C ILE A 109 -2.82 7.06 11.30
N ARG A 110 -3.41 8.27 11.21
CA ARG A 110 -2.75 9.45 10.64
C ARG A 110 -1.47 9.85 11.39
N SER A 111 -1.34 9.47 12.66
CA SER A 111 -0.15 9.77 13.47
C SER A 111 0.98 8.73 13.34
N ILE A 112 0.76 7.67 12.56
CA ILE A 112 1.79 6.66 12.26
C ILE A 112 2.91 7.31 11.47
N VAL A 113 4.14 7.09 11.94
CA VAL A 113 5.35 7.58 11.29
C VAL A 113 5.73 6.60 10.18
N SER A 114 5.79 7.08 8.93
CA SER A 114 6.31 6.28 7.82
C SER A 114 7.80 6.02 8.00
N LEU A 115 8.19 4.75 8.10
CA LEU A 115 9.59 4.33 8.23
C LEU A 115 10.25 4.22 6.86
N PRO A 116 11.54 4.57 6.73
CA PRO A 116 12.25 4.36 5.48
C PRO A 116 12.33 2.87 5.16
N GLN A 117 12.39 2.50 3.89
CA GLN A 117 12.64 1.11 3.49
C GLN A 117 14.15 0.82 3.45
N PHE A 118 14.97 1.81 3.09
CA PHE A 118 16.40 1.63 2.86
C PHE A 118 17.23 2.76 3.48
N HIS A 119 18.52 2.47 3.67
CA HIS A 119 19.54 3.43 4.02
C HIS A 119 20.74 3.34 3.07
N SER A 120 21.28 4.50 2.71
CA SER A 120 22.66 4.63 2.25
C SER A 120 23.56 5.12 3.39
N GLN A 121 24.84 5.38 3.13
CA GLN A 121 25.76 5.96 4.11
C GLN A 121 25.22 7.28 4.70
N HIS A 122 24.57 8.11 3.88
CA HIS A 122 24.16 9.47 4.25
C HIS A 122 22.65 9.70 4.29
N TYR A 123 21.84 8.84 3.68
CA TYR A 123 20.42 9.06 3.49
C TYR A 123 19.54 7.90 3.95
N SER A 124 18.33 8.23 4.38
CA SER A 124 17.19 7.33 4.50
C SER A 124 16.30 7.50 3.27
N LEU A 125 15.77 6.40 2.74
CA LEU A 125 15.02 6.39 1.49
C LEU A 125 13.62 5.83 1.71
N TRP A 126 12.62 6.54 1.17
CA TRP A 126 11.25 6.05 1.05
C TRP A 126 10.85 5.86 -0.40
N LEU A 127 10.39 4.69 -0.79
CA LEU A 127 9.67 4.52 -2.06
C LEU A 127 8.24 5.05 -1.87
N ILE A 128 7.94 6.22 -2.44
CA ILE A 128 6.64 6.90 -2.27
C ILE A 128 5.74 6.77 -3.51
N GLY A 129 6.27 6.33 -4.65
CA GLY A 129 5.49 6.15 -5.86
C GLY A 129 6.17 5.28 -6.92
N THR A 130 5.37 4.66 -7.77
CA THR A 130 5.86 3.92 -8.95
C THR A 130 4.86 4.10 -10.08
N THR A 131 5.36 4.47 -11.26
CA THR A 131 4.61 4.56 -12.51
C THR A 131 5.30 3.73 -13.59
N GLY A 132 4.51 3.04 -14.42
CA GLY A 132 5.05 2.16 -15.46
C GLY A 132 5.46 0.77 -14.98
N ALA A 133 4.86 0.27 -13.90
CA ALA A 133 5.05 -1.11 -13.43
C ALA A 133 3.72 -1.88 -13.46
N SER A 134 3.73 -3.07 -14.06
CA SER A 134 2.57 -3.96 -14.11
C SER A 134 2.27 -4.48 -12.71
N GLY A 135 0.98 -4.66 -12.42
CA GLY A 135 0.53 -5.16 -11.13
C GLY A 135 -0.95 -5.52 -11.15
N GLN A 136 -1.52 -5.66 -9.96
CA GLN A 136 -2.92 -6.07 -9.76
C GLN A 136 -3.96 -5.11 -10.37
N PHE A 137 -3.57 -3.87 -10.67
CA PHE A 137 -4.48 -2.82 -11.15
C PHE A 137 -4.03 -2.14 -12.45
N ALA A 138 -2.96 -2.62 -13.07
CA ALA A 138 -2.40 -1.99 -14.26
C ALA A 138 -1.63 -2.96 -15.15
N LEU A 139 -1.85 -2.84 -16.45
CA LEU A 139 -1.07 -3.48 -17.51
C LEU A 139 -0.22 -2.43 -18.23
N ILE A 140 1.05 -2.78 -18.51
CA ILE A 140 2.03 -1.84 -19.08
C ILE A 140 2.53 -2.32 -20.44
N TYR A 141 2.65 -1.39 -21.38
CA TYR A 141 3.37 -1.58 -22.64
C TYR A 141 4.38 -0.44 -22.89
N PRO A 142 5.62 -0.73 -23.33
CA PRO A 142 6.20 -2.06 -23.49
C PRO A 142 6.50 -2.73 -22.15
N HIS A 143 6.36 -4.05 -22.09
CA HIS A 143 6.60 -4.85 -20.88
C HIS A 143 8.03 -4.70 -20.34
N ALA A 144 9.00 -4.49 -21.24
CA ALA A 144 10.41 -4.31 -20.88
C ALA A 144 10.62 -3.20 -19.83
N VAL A 145 9.84 -2.11 -19.87
CA VAL A 145 9.96 -1.02 -18.89
C VAL A 145 9.45 -1.43 -17.51
N SER A 146 8.37 -2.22 -17.47
CA SER A 146 7.90 -2.81 -16.21
C SER A 146 8.95 -3.76 -15.62
N ALA A 147 9.59 -4.58 -16.46
CA ALA A 147 10.66 -5.48 -16.04
C ALA A 147 11.87 -4.71 -15.49
N GLN A 148 12.25 -3.59 -16.11
CA GLN A 148 13.32 -2.71 -15.61
C GLN A 148 12.98 -2.13 -14.24
N ASN A 149 11.76 -1.62 -14.05
CA ASN A 149 11.32 -1.11 -12.75
C ASN A 149 11.37 -2.17 -11.66
N TYR A 150 10.93 -3.39 -11.99
CA TYR A 150 11.00 -4.53 -11.09
C TYR A 150 12.46 -4.87 -10.74
N ALA A 151 13.34 -4.92 -11.75
CA ALA A 151 14.77 -5.18 -11.56
C ALA A 151 15.42 -4.12 -10.66
N ILE A 152 15.21 -2.82 -10.92
CA ILE A 152 15.73 -1.73 -10.08
C ILE A 152 15.26 -1.91 -8.63
N ARG A 153 13.95 -2.12 -8.41
CA ARG A 153 13.40 -2.30 -7.05
C ARG A 153 14.01 -3.49 -6.32
N ASN A 154 14.31 -4.58 -7.02
CA ASN A 154 14.94 -5.77 -6.45
C ASN A 154 16.45 -5.66 -6.26
N LEU A 155 17.11 -4.72 -6.94
CA LEU A 155 18.52 -4.40 -6.74
C LEU A 155 18.74 -3.48 -5.53
N LEU A 156 17.76 -2.64 -5.19
CA LEU A 156 17.88 -1.70 -4.05
C LEU A 156 18.31 -2.37 -2.74
N PRO A 157 17.75 -3.51 -2.28
CA PRO A 157 18.20 -4.17 -1.06
C PRO A 157 19.63 -4.74 -1.13
N LYS A 158 20.18 -4.93 -2.34
CA LYS A 158 21.55 -5.43 -2.54
C LYS A 158 22.58 -4.30 -2.48
N ILE A 159 22.18 -3.09 -2.87
CA ILE A 159 23.03 -1.91 -2.94
C ILE A 159 22.89 -1.06 -1.67
N LEU A 160 21.70 -1.03 -1.09
CA LEU A 160 21.35 -0.25 0.09
C LEU A 160 21.04 -1.17 1.27
N THR A 161 21.33 -0.71 2.48
CA THR A 161 21.02 -1.47 3.69
C THR A 161 19.52 -1.35 4.00
N PRO A 162 18.78 -2.45 4.19
CA PRO A 162 17.42 -2.39 4.68
C PRO A 162 17.34 -1.66 6.02
N ALA A 163 16.33 -0.83 6.20
CA ALA A 163 16.07 -0.13 7.46
C ALA A 163 15.53 -1.09 8.53
N LYS A 164 16.42 -1.88 9.13
CA LYS A 164 16.11 -2.85 10.20
C LYS A 164 15.83 -2.19 11.54
#